data_AF-A0A2T5IP63-F1
#
_entry.id   AF-A0A2T5IP63-F1
#
_cell.length_a   1.000
_cell.length_b   1.000
_cell.length_c   1.000
_cell.angle_alpha   90.00
_cell.angle_beta   90.00
_cell.angle_gamma   90.00
#
_symmetry.space_group_name_H-M   'P 1'
#
loop_
_entity.id
_entity.type
_entity.pdbx_description
1 polymer ?
#
loop_
_entity_poly.entity_id
_entity_poly.type
_entity_poly.pdbx_seq_one_letter_code
_entity_poly.pdbx_strand_id
1 'polypeptide(L)' 'MAITKPIPKKESVDQFINNAPDGDKLRKGVKKGKREQISLTIPPALLDRLDAVANRLALSRAGMINLAIVRAIEQEEKNN' A
#
# COMPACT_ATOMS: atom_id res chain seq x y z
N MET A 1 0.08 43.47 -2.73
CA MET A 1 0.55 42.07 -2.60
C MET A 1 0.74 41.78 -1.12
N ALA A 2 -0.03 40.88 -0.51
CA ALA A 2 0.07 40.56 0.91
C ALA A 2 0.94 39.29 1.10
N ILE A 3 2.02 39.40 1.88
CA ILE A 3 2.90 38.29 2.22
C ILE A 3 2.32 37.61 3.46
N THR A 4 1.59 36.52 3.28
CA THR A 4 1.10 35.68 4.39
C THR A 4 2.22 34.76 4.88
N LYS A 5 2.60 34.85 6.15
CA LYS A 5 3.58 33.96 6.77
C LYS A 5 3.08 32.50 6.75
N PRO A 6 3.91 31.51 6.39
CA PRO A 6 3.52 30.11 6.41
C PRO A 6 3.30 29.65 7.86
N ILE A 7 2.16 29.00 8.11
CA ILE A 7 1.84 28.39 9.40
C ILE A 7 2.66 27.10 9.52
N PRO A 8 3.55 26.96 10.51
CA PRO A 8 4.33 25.73 10.68
C PRO A 8 3.38 24.57 11.05
N LYS A 9 3.44 23.48 10.27
CA LYS A 9 2.78 22.22 10.65
C LYS A 9 3.44 21.71 11.92
N LYS A 10 2.70 21.67 13.02
CA LYS A 10 3.10 20.92 14.22
C LYS A 10 3.18 19.45 13.83
N GLU A 11 4.39 18.92 13.72
CA GLU A 11 4.62 17.48 13.72
C GLU A 11 4.00 16.92 15.00
N SER A 12 3.26 15.82 14.88
CA SER A 12 2.56 15.24 16.05
C SER A 12 3.58 14.65 17.02
N VAL A 13 3.29 14.68 18.32
CA VAL A 13 4.15 14.11 19.37
C VAL A 13 4.49 12.64 19.05
N ASP A 14 3.54 11.91 18.45
CA ASP A 14 3.75 10.54 17.98
C ASP A 14 4.86 10.44 16.92
N GLN A 15 4.99 11.41 16.01
CA GLN A 15 6.06 11.40 15.01
C GLN A 15 7.45 11.60 15.63
N PHE A 16 7.54 12.38 16.71
CA PHE A 16 8.79 12.55 17.46
C PHE A 16 9.17 11.27 18.20
N ILE A 17 8.21 10.63 18.89
CA ILE A 17 8.44 9.37 19.62
C ILE A 17 8.85 8.24 18.67
N ASN A 18 8.17 8.10 17.52
CA ASN A 18 8.43 7.01 16.57
C ASN A 18 9.72 7.20 15.73
N ASN A 19 10.37 8.36 15.80
CA ASN A 19 11.68 8.60 15.16
C ASN A 19 12.87 8.23 16.07
N ALA A 20 12.61 7.85 17.32
CA ALA A 20 13.63 7.32 18.20
C ALA A 20 14.14 5.95 17.71
N PRO A 21 15.42 5.59 17.96
CA PRO A 21 16.02 4.35 17.47
C PRO A 21 15.36 3.07 18.05
N ASP A 22 14.67 3.20 19.18
CA ASP A 22 13.86 2.19 19.88
C ASP A 22 12.36 2.33 19.62
N GLY A 23 11.94 3.34 18.85
CA GLY A 23 10.54 3.58 18.53
C GLY A 23 9.94 2.44 17.71
N ASP A 24 8.73 2.02 18.08
CA ASP A 24 7.98 1.04 17.30
C ASP A 24 7.82 1.55 15.87
N LYS A 25 8.27 0.75 14.90
CA LYS A 25 8.09 1.05 13.47
C LYS A 25 6.61 0.89 13.13
N LEU A 26 5.82 1.92 13.41
CA LEU A 26 4.43 1.98 12.99
C LEU A 26 4.39 1.74 11.49
N ARG A 27 3.54 0.79 11.07
CA ARG A 27 3.35 0.49 9.65
C ARG A 27 2.90 1.77 8.94
N LYS A 28 3.73 2.23 8.00
CA LYS A 28 3.49 3.46 7.24
C LYS A 28 2.45 3.16 6.15
N GLY A 29 1.18 3.46 6.43
CA GLY A 29 0.11 3.26 5.46
C GLY A 29 -1.21 3.89 5.90
N VAL A 30 -2.00 4.36 4.93
CA VAL A 30 -3.39 4.78 5.21
C VAL A 30 -4.21 3.52 5.45
N LYS A 31 -4.72 3.33 6.67
CA LYS A 31 -5.67 2.27 6.96
C LYS A 31 -7.05 2.64 6.41
N LYS A 32 -7.64 1.74 5.64
CA LYS A 32 -9.04 1.82 5.19
C LYS A 32 -9.82 0.66 5.81
N GLY A 33 -10.53 0.96 6.89
CA GLY A 33 -11.19 -0.07 7.70
C GLY A 33 -10.18 -1.07 8.24
N LYS A 34 -10.38 -2.37 7.94
CA LYS A 34 -9.48 -3.47 8.34
C LYS A 34 -8.32 -3.71 7.37
N ARG A 35 -8.20 -2.93 6.29
CA ARG A 35 -7.21 -3.13 5.23
C ARG A 35 -6.17 -2.01 5.24
N GLU A 36 -4.94 -2.34 4.90
CA GLU A 36 -3.86 -1.39 4.72
C GLU A 36 -3.73 -1.04 3.24
N GLN A 37 -3.65 0.25 2.91
CA GLN A 37 -3.39 0.71 1.55
C GLN A 37 -1.89 0.68 1.27
N ILE A 38 -1.50 0.06 0.16
CA ILE A 38 -0.11 0.06 -0.33
C ILE A 38 -0.01 0.82 -1.65
N SER A 39 1.12 1.47 -1.86
CA SER A 39 1.52 2.03 -3.16
C SER A 39 2.44 1.04 -3.84
N LEU A 40 2.07 0.57 -5.03
CA LEU A 40 2.84 -0.39 -5.82
C LEU A 40 3.01 0.16 -7.24
N THR A 41 4.25 0.16 -7.73
CA THR A 41 4.57 0.52 -9.12
C THR A 41 4.71 -0.77 -9.93
N ILE A 42 3.96 -0.87 -11.04
CA ILE A 42 3.91 -2.06 -11.89
C ILE A 42 4.26 -1.64 -13.32
N PRO A 43 5.05 -2.43 -14.08
CA PRO A 43 5.28 -2.19 -15.49
C PRO A 43 3.96 -2.17 -16.29
N PRO A 44 3.77 -1.24 -17.24
CA PRO A 44 2.52 -1.11 -17.98
C PRO A 44 2.15 -2.39 -18.73
N ALA A 45 3.12 -3.03 -19.38
CA ALA A 45 2.90 -4.29 -20.09
C ALA A 45 2.40 -5.44 -19.19
N LEU A 46 2.76 -5.44 -17.90
CA LEU A 46 2.26 -6.42 -16.94
C LEU A 46 0.83 -6.07 -16.49
N LEU A 47 0.55 -4.78 -16.35
CA LEU A 47 -0.78 -4.29 -16.00
C LEU A 47 -1.82 -4.61 -17.09
N ASP A 48 -1.44 -4.48 -18.37
CA ASP A 48 -2.32 -4.83 -19.49
C ASP A 48 -2.67 -6.33 -19.50
N ARG A 49 -1.68 -7.18 -19.22
CA ARG A 49 -1.88 -8.63 -19.10
C ARG A 49 -2.78 -8.96 -17.91
N LEU A 50 -2.58 -8.29 -16.79
CA LEU A 50 -3.40 -8.46 -15.59
C LEU A 50 -4.87 -8.13 -15.90
N ASP A 51 -5.14 -7.01 -16.57
CA ASP A 51 -6.50 -6.59 -16.91
C ASP A 51 -7.18 -7.53 -17.89
N ALA A 52 -6.45 -8.02 -18.90
CA ALA A 52 -6.99 -9.02 -19.82
C ALA A 52 -7.44 -10.30 -19.09
N VAL A 53 -6.64 -10.76 -18.13
CA VAL A 53 -6.98 -11.94 -17.31
C VAL A 53 -8.13 -11.64 -16.35
N ALA A 54 -8.13 -10.47 -15.72
CA ALA A 54 -9.19 -10.04 -14.81
C ALA A 54 -10.54 -9.98 -15.52
N ASN A 55 -10.59 -9.40 -16.73
CA ASN A 55 -11.80 -9.32 -17.56
C ASN A 55 -12.33 -10.71 -17.91
N ARG A 56 -11.45 -11.65 -18.29
CA ARG A 56 -11.84 -13.03 -18.59
C ARG A 56 -12.47 -13.74 -17.39
N LEU A 57 -12.04 -13.40 -16.19
CA LEU A 57 -12.53 -13.99 -14.94
C LEU A 57 -13.66 -13.19 -14.27
N ALA A 58 -14.15 -12.12 -14.92
CA ALA A 58 -15.12 -11.18 -14.36
C ALA A 58 -14.69 -10.62 -12.98
N LEU A 59 -13.39 -10.38 -12.81
CA LEU A 59 -12.82 -9.79 -11.60
C LEU A 59 -12.43 -8.33 -11.85
N SER A 60 -12.46 -7.52 -10.78
CA SER A 60 -11.80 -6.21 -10.82
C SER A 60 -10.27 -6.40 -10.83
N ARG A 61 -9.54 -5.40 -11.35
CA ARG A 61 -8.07 -5.36 -11.31
C ARG A 61 -7.55 -5.61 -9.88
N ALA A 62 -8.11 -4.94 -8.88
CA ALA A 62 -7.73 -5.11 -7.49
C ALA A 62 -8.06 -6.53 -6.96
N GLY A 63 -9.19 -7.10 -7.39
CA GLY A 63 -9.57 -8.47 -7.07
C GLY A 63 -8.56 -9.48 -7.62
N MET A 64 -8.12 -9.30 -8.88
CA MET A 64 -7.11 -10.15 -9.49
C MET A 64 -5.75 -10.03 -8.79
N ILE A 65 -5.35 -8.82 -8.37
CA ILE A 65 -4.12 -8.62 -7.58
C ILE A 65 -4.21 -9.36 -6.23
N ASN A 66 -5.32 -9.21 -5.50
CA ASN A 66 -5.50 -9.91 -4.24
C ASN A 66 -5.46 -11.43 -4.41
N LEU A 67 -6.13 -11.95 -5.45
CA LEU A 67 -6.11 -13.39 -5.76
C LEU A 67 -4.70 -13.90 -6.04
N ALA A 68 -3.92 -13.15 -6.82
CA ALA A 68 -2.54 -13.52 -7.14
C ALA A 68 -1.66 -13.54 -5.89
N ILE A 69 -1.80 -12.55 -5.00
CA ILE A 69 -1.04 -12.48 -3.75
C ILE A 69 -1.36 -13.67 -2.85
N VAL A 70 -2.65 -13.98 -2.65
CA VAL A 70 -3.07 -15.12 -1.80
C VAL A 70 -2.49 -16.43 -2.35
N ARG A 71 -2.61 -16.67 -3.66
CA ARG A 71 -2.06 -17.87 -4.29
C ARG A 71 -0.54 -17.97 -4.17
N ALA A 72 0.18 -16.85 -4.30
CA ALA A 72 1.63 -16.84 -4.16
C ALA A 72 2.05 -17.19 -2.72
N ILE A 73 1.39 -16.61 -1.71
CA ILE A 73 1.67 -16.91 -0.29
C ILE A 73 1.40 -18.39 0.01
N GLU A 74 0.24 -18.91 -0.39
CA GLU A 74 -0.11 -20.32 -0.19
C GLU A 74 0.84 -21.29 -0.89
N GLN A 75 1.47 -20.87 -2.00
CA GLN A 75 2.48 -21.67 -2.69
C GLN A 75 3.81 -21.69 -1.94
N GLU A 76 4.28 -20.54 -1.46
CA GLU A 76 5.52 -20.45 -0.67
C GLU A 76 5.39 -21.18 0.67
N GLU A 77 4.24 -21.10 1.34
CA GLU A 77 3.99 -21.81 2.61
C GLU A 77 3.97 -23.34 2.46
N LYS A 78 3.58 -23.87 1.28
CA LYS A 78 3.59 -25.32 1.02
C LYS A 78 4.98 -25.85 0.65
N ASN A 79 5.85 -24.99 0.17
CA ASN A 79 7.19 -25.34 -0.28
C ASN A 79 8.24 -25.28 0.84
N ASN A 80 7.84 -24.87 2.04
CA ASN A 80 8.69 -24.62 3.20
C ASN A 80 8.29 -25.52 4.37
#